data_AF-A0A843W5C3-F1
#
_entry.id   AF-A0A843W5C3-F1
#
_cell.length_a   1.000
_cell.length_b   1.000
_cell.length_c   1.000
_cell.angle_alpha   90.00
_cell.angle_beta   90.00
_cell.angle_gamma   90.00
#
_symmetry.space_group_name_H-M   'P 1'
#
loop_
_entity.id
_entity.type
_entity.pdbx_description
1 polymer ?
#
loop_
_entity_poly.entity_id
_entity_poly.type
_entity_poly.pdbx_seq_one_letter_code
_entity_poly.pdbx_strand_id
1 'polypeptide(L)'
;MAAEKLRDLSQPIDVSLLDATVEAFYGTGSKEERAAADQILRELQNNPDTWLQVVHILQNSQNLNTKFFALQVLEGVIKYRWNALPLEQRDGIKNYISDHIVQLSSNEASFRGERLYVNKLNIILVQVLKHEWPARWQSFIPDLVSAAKSSETICENCMAILKLLSEEVFDFSRGEMTQQKIKELKQSLNREFQLIHELCLYVLSASQRTELIRATLATLHAFLSWIPLGYIFESPLVASLQFGDFYDMQYVKMYNVFMMQLQAILPPGTNIPDAYANGSSEDQAHIRVLESTAENRAALLMGLEYLIGISYVDDTEVFKVPLIPGVVDGLGSQISQRRQLYAGPMSKLRMLMICRMAKPEEVLIVEDENGNIVRETMKDNDVLVQYK
;
A
#
# COMPACT_ATOMS: atom_id res chain seq x y z
N MET A 1 -9.85 24.40 39.26
CA MET A 1 -9.10 25.60 38.81
C MET A 1 -8.44 25.44 37.44
N ALA A 2 -7.40 24.62 37.22
CA ALA A 2 -6.78 24.48 35.89
C ALA A 2 -7.74 23.90 34.83
N ALA A 3 -8.44 22.81 35.15
CA ALA A 3 -9.44 22.19 34.28
C ALA A 3 -10.59 23.14 33.90
N GLU A 4 -11.00 24.03 34.81
CA GLU A 4 -12.10 24.98 34.56
C GLU A 4 -11.68 26.07 33.56
N LYS A 5 -10.41 26.48 33.56
CA LYS A 5 -9.89 27.47 32.61
C LYS A 5 -9.85 26.93 31.18
N LEU A 6 -9.51 25.64 31.00
CA LEU A 6 -9.53 25.03 29.66
C LEU A 6 -10.95 24.79 29.15
N ARG A 7 -11.95 24.69 30.04
CA ARG A 7 -13.35 24.46 29.69
C ARG A 7 -14.08 25.72 29.20
N ASP A 8 -13.62 26.91 29.55
CA ASP A 8 -14.22 28.16 29.10
C ASP A 8 -13.72 28.53 27.70
N LEU A 9 -14.48 28.12 26.68
CA LEU A 9 -14.18 28.41 25.27
C LEU A 9 -14.73 29.76 24.80
N SER A 10 -15.29 30.58 25.70
CA SER A 10 -15.67 31.97 25.37
C SER A 10 -14.46 32.89 25.16
N GLN A 11 -13.30 32.46 25.65
CA GLN A 11 -11.99 33.09 25.45
C GLN A 11 -11.06 32.12 24.69
N PRO A 12 -9.99 32.63 24.06
CA PRO A 12 -8.94 31.79 23.50
C PRO A 12 -8.39 30.84 24.58
N ILE A 13 -8.28 29.56 24.24
CA ILE A 13 -7.81 28.54 25.17
C ILE A 13 -6.34 28.81 25.55
N ASP A 14 -5.99 28.64 26.83
CA ASP A 14 -4.61 28.78 27.30
C ASP A 14 -3.77 27.60 26.79
N VAL A 15 -2.99 27.86 25.72
CA VAL A 15 -2.21 26.83 25.03
C VAL A 15 -1.07 26.29 25.90
N SER A 16 -0.45 27.10 26.75
CA SER A 16 0.59 26.62 27.67
C SER A 16 0.02 25.69 28.73
N LEU A 17 -1.18 25.98 29.22
CA LEU A 17 -1.88 25.08 30.13
C LEU A 17 -2.34 23.78 29.44
N LEU A 18 -2.77 23.87 28.18
CA LEU A 18 -3.10 22.70 27.38
C LEU A 18 -1.87 21.82 27.14
N ASP A 19 -0.72 22.42 26.79
CA ASP A 19 0.56 21.72 26.62
C ASP A 19 0.94 20.96 27.91
N ALA A 20 0.88 21.62 29.07
CA ALA A 20 1.16 20.97 30.35
C ALA A 20 0.18 19.81 30.64
N THR A 21 -1.10 19.94 30.25
CA THR A 21 -2.11 18.90 30.43
C THR A 21 -1.82 17.69 29.52
N VAL A 22 -1.45 17.94 28.27
CA VAL A 22 -1.07 16.88 27.31
C VAL A 22 0.23 16.19 27.77
N GLU A 23 1.21 16.94 28.26
CA GLU A 23 2.44 16.38 28.84
C GLU A 23 2.16 15.52 30.07
N ALA A 24 1.27 15.95 30.96
CA ALA A 24 0.86 15.15 32.11
C ALA A 24 0.22 13.81 31.70
N PHE A 25 -0.54 13.79 30.60
CA PHE A 25 -1.14 12.56 30.06
C PHE A 25 -0.10 11.57 29.51
N TYR A 26 0.90 12.05 28.75
CA TYR A 26 1.95 11.21 28.17
C TYR A 26 3.15 10.96 29.09
N GLY A 27 3.27 11.72 30.17
CA GLY A 27 4.40 11.68 31.08
C GLY A 27 4.44 10.47 32.01
N THR A 28 5.50 10.37 32.80
CA THR A 28 5.69 9.31 33.81
C THR A 28 5.10 9.67 35.18
N GLY A 29 4.14 10.61 35.22
CA GLY A 29 3.48 11.07 36.44
C GLY A 29 2.64 9.99 37.14
N SER A 30 1.98 10.39 38.22
CA SER A 30 1.12 9.48 38.99
C SER A 30 -0.03 8.94 38.13
N LYS A 31 -0.62 7.81 38.53
CA LYS A 31 -1.76 7.23 37.79
C LYS A 31 -2.97 8.17 37.87
N GLU A 32 -3.16 8.82 39.01
CA GLU A 32 -4.22 9.78 39.28
C GLU A 32 -4.09 11.02 38.40
N GLU A 33 -2.87 11.55 38.24
CA GLU A 33 -2.58 12.71 37.40
C GLU A 33 -2.84 12.42 35.92
N ARG A 34 -2.38 11.27 35.42
CA ARG A 34 -2.66 10.84 34.05
C ARG A 34 -4.15 10.63 33.80
N ALA A 35 -4.87 10.05 34.74
CA ALA A 35 -6.32 9.86 34.64
C ALA A 35 -7.08 11.19 34.64
N ALA A 36 -6.65 12.15 35.46
CA ALA A 36 -7.24 13.50 35.47
C ALA A 36 -6.98 14.23 34.14
N ALA A 37 -5.77 14.13 33.59
CA ALA A 37 -5.43 14.71 32.29
C ALA A 37 -6.23 14.06 31.15
N ASP A 38 -6.34 12.73 31.10
CA ASP A 38 -7.16 12.01 30.11
C ASP A 38 -8.63 12.48 30.15
N GLN A 39 -9.19 12.61 31.35
CA GLN A 39 -10.56 13.09 31.53
C GLN A 39 -10.77 14.50 30.94
N ILE A 40 -9.85 15.42 31.20
CA ILE A 40 -9.91 16.80 30.66
C ILE A 40 -9.81 16.78 29.13
N LEU A 41 -8.87 16.02 28.57
CA LEU A 41 -8.68 15.93 27.12
C LEU A 41 -9.89 15.31 26.43
N ARG A 42 -10.51 14.28 27.02
CA ARG A 42 -11.76 13.68 26.51
C ARG A 42 -12.92 14.66 26.54
N GLU A 43 -13.06 15.44 27.61
CA GLU A 43 -14.10 16.46 27.71
C GLU A 43 -13.93 17.54 26.64
N LEU A 44 -12.70 18.01 26.43
CA LEU A 44 -12.38 18.96 25.35
C LEU A 44 -12.67 18.35 23.98
N GLN A 45 -12.30 17.09 23.75
CA GLN A 45 -12.55 16.42 22.48
C GLN A 45 -14.06 16.26 22.18
N ASN A 46 -14.87 16.02 23.21
CA ASN A 46 -16.32 15.85 23.08
C ASN A 46 -17.09 17.17 23.03
N ASN A 47 -16.47 18.28 23.44
CA ASN A 47 -17.09 19.59 23.41
C ASN A 47 -17.28 20.05 21.94
N PRO A 48 -18.50 20.48 21.56
CA PRO A 48 -18.84 20.82 20.18
C PRO A 48 -18.11 22.05 19.62
N ASP A 49 -17.52 22.88 20.47
CA ASP A 49 -16.92 24.16 20.09
C ASP A 49 -15.38 24.15 20.13
N THR A 50 -14.74 23.10 20.67
CA THR A 50 -13.26 23.02 20.78
C THR A 50 -12.56 23.16 19.43
N TRP A 51 -13.20 22.69 18.35
CA TRP A 51 -12.63 22.79 17.01
C TRP A 51 -12.41 24.25 16.55
N LEU A 52 -13.20 25.20 17.07
CA LEU A 52 -13.02 26.63 16.79
C LEU A 52 -11.68 27.16 17.29
N GLN A 53 -11.10 26.49 18.30
CA GLN A 53 -9.81 26.84 18.88
C GLN A 53 -8.63 26.11 18.21
N VAL A 54 -8.87 25.17 17.30
CA VAL A 54 -7.80 24.32 16.72
C VAL A 54 -6.73 25.16 16.03
N VAL A 55 -7.12 26.13 15.20
CA VAL A 55 -6.16 27.00 14.50
C VAL A 55 -5.31 27.78 15.51
N HIS A 56 -5.92 28.30 16.58
CA HIS A 56 -5.21 28.98 17.65
C HIS A 56 -4.21 28.05 18.35
N ILE A 57 -4.61 26.81 18.68
CA ILE A 57 -3.72 25.82 19.31
C ILE A 57 -2.54 25.49 18.39
N LEU A 58 -2.79 25.23 17.11
CA LEU A 58 -1.75 24.86 16.14
C LEU A 58 -0.74 25.97 15.89
N GLN A 59 -1.17 27.24 15.94
CA GLN A 59 -0.28 28.40 15.77
C GLN A 59 0.61 28.68 16.98
N ASN A 60 0.16 28.35 18.19
CA ASN A 60 0.82 28.78 19.43
C ASN A 60 1.52 27.63 20.18
N SER A 61 1.16 26.37 19.93
CA SER A 61 1.79 25.23 20.60
C SER A 61 3.08 24.79 19.88
N GLN A 62 4.12 24.53 20.66
CA GLN A 62 5.34 23.86 20.20
C GLN A 62 5.34 22.36 20.49
N ASN A 63 4.37 21.88 21.28
CA ASN A 63 4.29 20.48 21.67
C ASN A 63 3.61 19.65 20.58
N LEU A 64 4.34 18.66 20.04
CA LEU A 64 3.83 17.78 18.97
C LEU A 64 2.57 17.02 19.37
N ASN A 65 2.48 16.55 20.62
CA ASN A 65 1.32 15.82 21.11
C ASN A 65 0.09 16.73 21.21
N THR A 66 0.26 17.99 21.59
CA THR A 66 -0.84 18.98 21.60
C THR A 66 -1.30 19.29 20.19
N LYS A 67 -0.37 19.46 19.24
CA LYS A 67 -0.72 19.60 17.81
C LYS A 67 -1.51 18.39 17.31
N PHE A 68 -1.13 17.17 17.71
CA PHE A 68 -1.83 15.94 17.35
C PHE A 68 -3.23 15.86 17.95
N PHE A 69 -3.38 16.24 19.22
CA PHE A 69 -4.67 16.36 19.88
C PHE A 69 -5.59 17.33 19.12
N ALA A 70 -5.09 18.54 18.78
CA ALA A 70 -5.86 19.52 18.04
C ALA A 70 -6.30 19.00 16.65
N LEU A 71 -5.39 18.34 15.92
CA LEU A 71 -5.73 17.71 14.64
C LEU A 71 -6.72 16.54 14.80
N GLN A 72 -6.70 15.81 15.91
CA GLN A 72 -7.68 14.75 16.19
C GLN A 72 -9.08 15.33 16.47
N VAL A 73 -9.17 16.46 17.16
CA VAL A 73 -10.44 17.19 17.32
C VAL A 73 -10.98 17.61 15.95
N LEU A 74 -10.12 18.21 15.11
CA LEU A 74 -10.50 18.63 13.76
C LEU A 74 -10.92 17.45 12.88
N GLU A 75 -10.22 16.32 12.96
CA GLU A 75 -10.55 15.08 12.25
C GLU A 75 -11.97 14.61 12.58
N GLY A 76 -12.36 14.64 13.86
CA GLY A 76 -13.72 14.29 14.29
C GLY A 76 -14.78 15.20 13.67
N VAL A 77 -14.51 16.50 13.58
CA VAL A 77 -15.42 17.46 12.93
C VAL A 77 -15.53 17.19 11.44
N ILE A 78 -14.41 16.94 10.76
CA ILE A 78 -14.41 16.60 9.33
C ILE A 78 -15.23 15.31 9.10
N LYS A 79 -14.94 14.24 9.85
CA LYS A 79 -15.63 12.95 9.65
C LYS A 79 -17.13 13.01 9.89
N TYR A 80 -17.57 13.68 10.95
CA TYR A 80 -18.95 13.54 11.44
C TYR A 80 -19.82 14.79 11.25
N ARG A 81 -19.24 15.97 11.08
CA ARG A 81 -19.99 17.25 11.07
C ARG A 81 -19.66 18.15 9.88
N TRP A 82 -18.79 17.74 8.95
CA TRP A 82 -18.37 18.58 7.82
C TRP A 82 -19.51 19.19 7.02
N ASN A 83 -20.53 18.39 6.71
CA ASN A 83 -21.67 18.84 5.92
C ASN A 83 -22.60 19.81 6.66
N ALA A 84 -22.51 19.88 7.99
CA ALA A 84 -23.27 20.82 8.82
C ALA A 84 -22.58 22.19 8.96
N LEU A 85 -21.27 22.28 8.67
CA LEU A 85 -20.53 23.54 8.76
C LEU A 85 -20.95 24.53 7.65
N PRO A 86 -21.03 25.84 7.93
CA PRO A 86 -21.06 26.89 6.91
C PRO A 86 -19.93 26.76 5.89
N LEU A 87 -20.17 27.19 4.64
CA LEU A 87 -19.17 27.11 3.56
C LEU A 87 -17.88 27.85 3.91
N GLU A 88 -17.98 29.05 4.48
CA GLU A 88 -16.81 29.85 4.90
C GLU A 88 -15.91 29.10 5.88
N GLN A 89 -16.48 28.33 6.82
CA GLN A 89 -15.72 27.56 7.78
C GLN A 89 -15.05 26.35 7.13
N ARG A 90 -15.72 25.69 6.17
CA ARG A 90 -15.12 24.60 5.38
C ARG A 90 -13.94 25.11 4.56
N ASP A 91 -14.12 26.23 3.87
CA ASP A 91 -13.06 26.85 3.07
C ASP A 91 -11.91 27.35 3.96
N GLY A 92 -12.20 27.91 5.13
CA GLY A 92 -11.20 28.30 6.12
C GLY A 92 -10.33 27.12 6.58
N ILE A 93 -10.95 25.99 6.94
CA ILE A 93 -10.23 24.76 7.33
C ILE A 93 -9.39 24.24 6.16
N LYS A 94 -9.98 24.17 4.97
CA LYS A 94 -9.33 23.70 3.74
C LYS A 94 -8.06 24.50 3.44
N ASN A 95 -8.20 25.83 3.37
CA ASN A 95 -7.09 26.73 3.04
C ASN A 95 -6.01 26.67 4.13
N TYR A 96 -6.39 26.72 5.41
CA TYR A 96 -5.43 26.65 6.50
C TYR A 96 -4.58 25.38 6.46
N ILE A 97 -5.20 24.19 6.29
CA ILE A 97 -4.46 22.92 6.24
C ILE A 97 -3.57 22.86 4.99
N SER A 98 -4.07 23.26 3.82
CA SER A 98 -3.28 23.30 2.59
C SER A 98 -2.08 24.24 2.70
N ASP A 99 -2.30 25.47 3.14
CA ASP A 99 -1.24 26.48 3.27
C ASP A 99 -0.18 26.04 4.29
N HIS A 100 -0.60 25.43 5.39
CA HIS A 100 0.34 24.96 6.41
C HIS A 100 1.17 23.76 5.94
N ILE A 101 0.57 22.84 5.17
CA ILE A 101 1.30 21.74 4.51
C ILE A 101 2.33 22.30 3.52
N VAL A 102 1.95 23.28 2.69
CA VAL A 102 2.87 23.92 1.74
C VAL A 102 4.00 24.63 2.47
N GLN A 103 3.70 25.37 3.54
CA GLN A 103 4.70 26.05 4.36
C GLN A 103 5.74 25.06 4.91
N LEU A 104 5.31 23.97 5.56
CA LEU A 104 6.21 22.97 6.14
C LEU A 104 6.99 22.18 5.09
N SER A 105 6.38 21.88 3.94
CA SER A 105 7.03 21.13 2.86
C SER A 105 7.94 21.98 1.96
N SER A 106 7.81 23.31 1.98
CA SER A 106 8.66 24.22 1.20
C SER A 106 10.10 24.33 1.72
N ASN A 107 10.33 24.03 3.01
CA ASN A 107 11.64 24.09 3.64
C ASN A 107 12.10 22.69 4.05
N GLU A 108 13.25 22.26 3.55
CA GLU A 108 13.78 20.91 3.82
C GLU A 108 14.00 20.63 5.31
N ALA A 109 14.58 21.56 6.07
CA ALA A 109 14.84 21.36 7.50
C ALA A 109 13.53 21.20 8.29
N SER A 110 12.52 22.02 8.00
CA SER A 110 11.18 21.90 8.61
C SER A 110 10.49 20.60 8.18
N PHE A 111 10.49 20.28 6.89
CA PHE A 111 9.87 19.06 6.36
C PHE A 111 10.45 17.78 6.98
N ARG A 112 11.77 17.76 7.21
CA ARG A 112 12.45 16.63 7.85
C ARG A 112 12.25 16.62 9.36
N GLY A 113 12.41 17.77 10.03
CA GLY A 113 12.27 17.90 11.48
C GLY A 113 10.84 17.66 12.00
N GLU A 114 9.83 18.06 11.23
CA GLU A 114 8.40 17.94 11.58
C GLU A 114 7.69 16.82 10.80
N ARG A 115 8.43 15.81 10.31
CA ARG A 115 7.88 14.75 9.42
C ARG A 115 6.62 14.07 9.97
N LEU A 116 6.56 13.79 11.28
CA LEU A 116 5.38 13.19 11.91
C LEU A 116 4.16 14.13 11.86
N TYR A 117 4.38 15.43 12.05
CA TYR A 117 3.33 16.44 12.00
C TYR A 117 2.81 16.64 10.58
N VAL A 118 3.72 16.74 9.60
CA VAL A 118 3.34 16.83 8.18
C VAL A 118 2.53 15.60 7.75
N ASN A 119 2.95 14.39 8.17
CA ASN A 119 2.19 13.17 7.89
C ASN A 119 0.77 13.22 8.48
N LYS A 120 0.61 13.73 9.72
CA LYS A 120 -0.72 13.87 10.33
C LYS A 120 -1.55 14.91 9.59
N LEU A 121 -0.97 16.04 9.16
CA LEU A 121 -1.67 17.04 8.35
C LEU A 121 -2.12 16.47 7.00
N ASN A 122 -1.30 15.66 6.32
CA ASN A 122 -1.68 15.00 5.08
C ASN A 122 -2.89 14.08 5.27
N ILE A 123 -2.97 13.35 6.39
CA ILE A 123 -4.15 12.54 6.74
C ILE A 123 -5.38 13.44 6.89
N ILE A 124 -5.27 14.57 7.59
CA ILE A 124 -6.38 15.52 7.74
C ILE A 124 -6.83 16.07 6.38
N LEU A 125 -5.88 16.45 5.51
CA LEU A 125 -6.19 16.90 4.16
C LEU A 125 -6.96 15.83 3.38
N VAL A 126 -6.54 14.56 3.44
CA VAL A 126 -7.25 13.46 2.77
C VAL A 126 -8.65 13.26 3.34
N GLN A 127 -8.86 13.43 4.64
CA GLN A 127 -10.22 13.43 5.20
C GLN A 127 -11.07 14.57 4.62
N VAL A 128 -10.53 15.77 4.42
CA VAL A 128 -11.23 16.87 3.73
C VAL A 128 -11.57 16.49 2.28
N LEU A 129 -10.61 15.89 1.55
CA LEU A 129 -10.81 15.46 0.16
C LEU A 129 -11.93 14.43 0.00
N LYS A 130 -12.10 13.51 0.96
CA LYS A 130 -13.22 12.55 0.95
C LYS A 130 -14.58 13.25 0.88
N HIS A 131 -14.70 14.47 1.41
CA HIS A 131 -15.93 15.26 1.34
C HIS A 131 -16.00 16.17 0.11
N GLU A 132 -14.93 16.92 -0.18
CA GLU A 132 -14.95 18.01 -1.17
C GLU A 132 -14.58 17.54 -2.60
N TRP A 133 -13.65 16.60 -2.73
CA TRP A 133 -13.23 16.07 -4.01
C TRP A 133 -14.13 14.89 -4.43
N PRO A 134 -14.46 14.72 -5.72
CA PRO A 134 -14.09 15.55 -6.87
C PRO A 134 -15.02 16.75 -7.13
N ALA A 135 -16.25 16.74 -6.59
CA ALA A 135 -17.31 17.61 -7.09
C ALA A 135 -17.10 19.11 -6.80
N ARG A 136 -16.61 19.43 -5.60
CA ARG A 136 -16.46 20.81 -5.10
C ARG A 136 -15.02 21.33 -5.18
N TRP A 137 -14.06 20.44 -5.36
CA TRP A 137 -12.65 20.78 -5.49
C TRP A 137 -12.00 20.12 -6.71
N GLN A 138 -12.54 20.40 -7.89
CA GLN A 138 -12.16 19.73 -9.14
C GLN A 138 -10.69 19.92 -9.50
N SER A 139 -10.12 21.09 -9.20
CA SER A 139 -8.72 21.42 -9.54
C SER A 139 -7.68 20.77 -8.63
N PHE A 140 -8.08 20.04 -7.57
CA PHE A 140 -7.14 19.55 -6.56
C PHE A 140 -5.97 18.74 -7.15
N ILE A 141 -6.24 17.73 -7.98
CA ILE A 141 -5.18 16.90 -8.58
C ILE A 141 -4.30 17.71 -9.55
N PRO A 142 -4.87 18.50 -10.49
CA PRO A 142 -4.09 19.43 -11.30
C PRO A 142 -3.18 20.38 -10.51
N ASP A 143 -3.73 21.03 -9.48
CA ASP A 143 -3.02 22.01 -8.65
C ASP A 143 -1.91 21.32 -7.84
N LEU A 144 -2.18 20.13 -7.29
CA LEU A 144 -1.20 19.31 -6.57
C LEU A 144 -0.03 18.91 -7.48
N VAL A 145 -0.31 18.42 -8.69
CA VAL A 145 0.72 18.02 -9.66
C VAL A 145 1.53 19.23 -10.13
N SER A 146 0.88 20.39 -10.31
CA SER A 146 1.58 21.64 -10.61
C SER A 146 2.51 22.06 -9.47
N ALA A 147 2.02 22.02 -8.23
CA ALA A 147 2.82 22.36 -7.05
C ALA A 147 4.01 21.41 -6.85
N ALA A 148 3.83 20.11 -7.10
CA ALA A 148 4.90 19.11 -7.02
C ALA A 148 6.11 19.43 -7.90
N LYS A 149 5.93 20.12 -9.03
CA LYS A 149 7.02 20.51 -9.94
C LYS A 149 7.85 21.68 -9.43
N SER A 150 7.44 22.38 -8.38
CA SER A 150 8.12 23.57 -7.87
C SER A 150 9.28 23.28 -6.91
N SER A 151 9.26 22.14 -6.22
CA SER A 151 10.30 21.72 -5.27
C SER A 151 10.24 20.21 -5.06
N GLU A 152 11.39 19.55 -4.95
CA GLU A 152 11.46 18.11 -4.68
C GLU A 152 10.88 17.72 -3.30
N THR A 153 10.96 18.59 -2.28
CA THR A 153 10.36 18.31 -0.96
C THR A 153 8.84 18.41 -1.01
N ILE A 154 8.31 19.38 -1.75
CA ILE A 154 6.88 19.50 -2.03
C ILE A 154 6.43 18.28 -2.83
N CYS A 155 7.18 17.89 -3.86
CA CYS A 155 6.91 16.68 -4.64
C CYS A 155 6.85 15.42 -3.78
N GLU A 156 7.80 15.26 -2.85
CA GLU A 156 7.81 14.10 -1.94
C GLU A 156 6.53 14.07 -1.09
N ASN A 157 6.10 15.23 -0.59
CA ASN A 157 4.87 15.32 0.18
C ASN A 157 3.62 15.10 -0.68
N CYS A 158 3.59 15.60 -1.90
CA CYS A 158 2.51 15.35 -2.86
C CYS A 158 2.37 13.85 -3.17
N MET A 159 3.48 13.11 -3.32
CA MET A 159 3.46 11.65 -3.46
C MET A 159 2.82 10.98 -2.22
N ALA A 160 3.19 11.42 -1.01
CA ALA A 160 2.60 10.90 0.22
C ALA A 160 1.07 11.17 0.29
N ILE A 161 0.62 12.35 -0.11
CA ILE A 161 -0.82 12.70 -0.16
C ILE A 161 -1.56 11.81 -1.18
N LEU A 162 -1.00 11.63 -2.38
CA LEU A 162 -1.58 10.80 -3.43
C LEU A 162 -1.67 9.33 -3.01
N LYS A 163 -0.64 8.81 -2.34
CA LYS A 163 -0.65 7.47 -1.75
C LYS A 163 -1.78 7.31 -0.74
N LEU A 164 -1.87 8.23 0.23
CA LEU A 164 -2.93 8.20 1.26
C LEU A 164 -4.33 8.28 0.64
N LEU A 165 -4.52 9.15 -0.36
CA LEU A 165 -5.79 9.27 -1.07
C LEU A 165 -6.16 7.96 -1.79
N SER A 166 -5.20 7.30 -2.45
CA SER A 166 -5.42 6.00 -3.08
C SER A 166 -5.81 4.94 -2.05
N GLU A 167 -5.06 4.81 -0.95
CA GLU A 167 -5.33 3.84 0.10
C GLU A 167 -6.73 4.05 0.73
N GLU A 168 -7.11 5.30 1.02
CA GLU A 168 -8.44 5.63 1.56
C GLU A 168 -9.58 5.30 0.59
N VAL A 169 -9.37 5.48 -0.72
CA VAL A 169 -10.41 5.23 -1.74
C VAL A 169 -10.51 3.74 -2.11
N PHE A 170 -9.38 3.04 -2.22
CA PHE A 170 -9.33 1.68 -2.76
C PHE A 170 -9.23 0.59 -1.69
N ASP A 171 -8.52 0.84 -0.59
CA ASP A 171 -8.21 -0.19 0.42
C ASP A 171 -9.12 -0.06 1.66
N PHE A 172 -9.30 1.17 2.18
CA PHE A 172 -10.01 1.43 3.44
C PHE A 172 -11.44 1.95 3.29
N SER A 173 -11.95 2.07 2.06
CA SER A 173 -13.25 2.71 1.82
C SER A 173 -14.46 1.89 2.31
N ARG A 174 -14.32 0.57 2.50
CA ARG A 174 -15.42 -0.31 2.92
C ARG A 174 -15.80 -0.06 4.38
N GLY A 175 -17.05 0.34 4.61
CA GLY A 175 -17.58 0.60 5.95
C GLY A 175 -17.46 2.05 6.41
N GLU A 176 -16.64 2.86 5.74
CA GLU A 176 -16.50 4.30 6.05
C GLU A 176 -17.32 5.22 5.13
N MET A 177 -17.59 4.77 3.90
CA MET A 177 -18.25 5.59 2.87
C MET A 177 -19.38 4.80 2.20
N THR A 178 -20.37 5.51 1.65
CA THR A 178 -21.45 4.87 0.89
C THR A 178 -20.91 4.30 -0.42
N GLN A 179 -21.48 3.19 -0.90
CA GLN A 179 -21.04 2.55 -2.15
C GLN A 179 -21.01 3.51 -3.35
N GLN A 180 -22.01 4.39 -3.43
CA GLN A 180 -22.09 5.41 -4.48
C GLN A 180 -20.91 6.38 -4.43
N LYS A 181 -20.57 6.90 -3.23
CA LYS A 181 -19.44 7.81 -3.07
C LYS A 181 -18.10 7.12 -3.36
N ILE A 182 -17.94 5.86 -2.97
CA ILE A 182 -16.75 5.06 -3.30
C ILE A 182 -16.60 4.94 -4.81
N LYS A 183 -17.69 4.61 -5.52
CA LYS A 183 -17.70 4.49 -6.97
C LYS A 183 -17.30 5.82 -7.65
N GLU A 184 -17.85 6.94 -7.18
CA GLU A 184 -17.53 8.28 -7.70
C GLU A 184 -16.05 8.65 -7.51
N LEU A 185 -15.50 8.40 -6.31
CA LEU A 185 -14.08 8.66 -6.01
C LEU A 185 -13.16 7.80 -6.86
N LYS A 186 -13.45 6.50 -6.98
CA LYS A 186 -12.68 5.57 -7.83
C LYS A 186 -12.69 6.01 -9.28
N GLN A 187 -13.87 6.35 -9.82
CA GLN A 187 -13.99 6.81 -11.21
C GLN A 187 -13.22 8.11 -11.44
N SER A 188 -13.25 9.03 -10.48
CA SER A 188 -12.56 10.31 -10.60
C SER A 188 -11.05 10.14 -10.51
N LEU A 189 -10.55 9.26 -9.63
CA LEU A 189 -9.11 9.04 -9.52
C LEU A 189 -8.57 8.36 -10.79
N ASN A 190 -9.34 7.44 -11.37
CA ASN A 190 -9.00 6.83 -12.66
C ASN A 190 -8.96 7.85 -13.81
N ARG A 191 -9.86 8.84 -13.83
CA ARG A 191 -9.86 9.90 -14.85
C ARG A 191 -8.64 10.80 -14.75
N GLU A 192 -8.25 11.15 -13.53
CA GLU A 192 -7.10 12.02 -13.26
C GLU A 192 -5.75 11.25 -13.26
N PHE A 193 -5.79 9.91 -13.36
CA PHE A 193 -4.61 9.08 -13.16
C PHE A 193 -3.50 9.33 -14.17
N GLN A 194 -3.85 9.69 -15.41
CA GLN A 194 -2.84 10.01 -16.42
C GLN A 194 -1.87 11.10 -15.93
N LEU A 195 -2.40 12.16 -15.34
CA LEU A 195 -1.60 13.29 -14.85
C LEU A 195 -0.70 12.86 -13.67
N ILE A 196 -1.23 12.02 -12.77
CA ILE A 196 -0.48 11.46 -11.64
C ILE A 196 0.66 10.55 -12.15
N HIS A 197 0.37 9.71 -13.14
CA HIS A 197 1.32 8.78 -13.73
C HIS A 197 2.47 9.51 -14.44
N GLU A 198 2.16 10.55 -15.22
CA GLU A 198 3.16 11.42 -15.85
C GLU A 198 4.09 12.06 -14.81
N LEU A 199 3.56 12.49 -13.66
CA LEU A 199 4.38 13.00 -12.55
C LEU A 199 5.30 11.90 -11.98
N CYS A 200 4.78 10.69 -11.75
CA CYS A 200 5.61 9.58 -11.27
C CYS A 200 6.76 9.26 -12.23
N LEU A 201 6.48 9.16 -13.54
CA LEU A 201 7.51 8.91 -14.55
C LEU A 201 8.54 10.05 -14.61
N TYR A 202 8.08 11.30 -14.56
CA TYR A 202 8.97 12.46 -14.50
C TYR A 202 9.94 12.35 -13.32
N VAL A 203 9.44 12.08 -12.12
CA VAL A 203 10.27 11.95 -10.91
C VAL A 203 11.29 10.82 -11.03
N LEU A 204 10.86 9.64 -11.50
CA LEU A 204 11.77 8.48 -11.67
C LEU A 204 12.86 8.74 -12.71
N SER A 205 12.57 9.55 -13.74
CA SER A 205 13.55 9.88 -14.78
C SER A 205 14.48 11.04 -14.42
N ALA A 206 13.99 12.03 -13.66
CA ALA A 206 14.66 13.32 -13.51
C ALA A 206 15.28 13.53 -12.11
N SER A 207 14.70 12.95 -11.06
CA SER A 207 15.21 13.15 -9.69
C SER A 207 16.33 12.16 -9.36
N GLN A 208 17.30 12.61 -8.56
CA GLN A 208 18.34 11.77 -7.95
C GLN A 208 18.13 11.64 -6.43
N ARG A 209 17.07 12.25 -5.89
CA ARG A 209 16.84 12.33 -4.45
C ARG A 209 16.18 11.05 -3.95
N THR A 210 16.92 10.31 -3.13
CA THR A 210 16.55 8.98 -2.65
C THR A 210 15.21 8.96 -1.92
N GLU A 211 14.90 9.96 -1.09
CA GLU A 211 13.64 10.01 -0.34
C GLU A 211 12.43 10.24 -1.27
N LEU A 212 12.58 11.09 -2.28
CA LEU A 212 11.54 11.38 -3.27
C LEU A 212 11.28 10.15 -4.18
N ILE A 213 12.33 9.48 -4.64
CA ILE A 213 12.19 8.23 -5.42
C ILE A 213 11.48 7.17 -4.56
N ARG A 214 11.90 7.00 -3.30
CA ARG A 214 11.25 6.06 -2.36
C ARG A 214 9.77 6.38 -2.15
N ALA A 215 9.42 7.65 -1.95
CA ALA A 215 8.03 8.08 -1.82
C ALA A 215 7.22 7.79 -3.09
N THR A 216 7.80 8.04 -4.26
CA THR A 216 7.19 7.77 -5.57
C THR A 216 6.95 6.28 -5.79
N LEU A 217 7.93 5.42 -5.49
CA LEU A 217 7.79 3.97 -5.58
C LEU A 217 6.73 3.42 -4.60
N ALA A 218 6.70 3.94 -3.37
CA ALA A 218 5.67 3.56 -2.39
C ALA A 218 4.27 3.99 -2.84
N THR A 219 4.16 5.10 -3.56
CA THR A 219 2.92 5.62 -4.14
C THR A 219 2.47 4.77 -5.32
N LEU A 220 3.39 4.47 -6.25
CA LEU A 220 3.14 3.54 -7.36
C LEU A 220 2.68 2.16 -6.87
N HIS A 221 3.30 1.61 -5.82
CA HIS A 221 2.88 0.36 -5.20
C HIS A 221 1.40 0.38 -4.78
N ALA A 222 0.93 1.47 -4.17
CA ALA A 222 -0.48 1.62 -3.79
C ALA A 222 -1.42 1.73 -5.00
N PHE A 223 -0.91 2.14 -6.15
CA PHE A 223 -1.68 2.24 -7.40
C PHE A 223 -1.81 0.91 -8.14
N LEU A 224 -0.80 0.03 -8.06
CA LEU A 224 -0.74 -1.23 -8.82
C LEU A 224 -1.96 -2.15 -8.62
N SER A 225 -2.66 -2.04 -7.49
CA SER A 225 -3.82 -2.88 -7.19
C SER A 225 -5.07 -2.52 -8.00
N TRP A 226 -5.12 -1.34 -8.63
CA TRP A 226 -6.34 -0.84 -9.28
C TRP A 226 -6.17 -0.11 -10.61
N ILE A 227 -4.95 0.31 -10.97
CA ILE A 227 -4.73 1.04 -12.22
C ILE A 227 -4.85 0.13 -13.45
N PRO A 228 -5.29 0.67 -14.61
CA PRO A 228 -5.27 -0.07 -15.86
C PRO A 228 -3.86 -0.58 -16.20
N LEU A 229 -3.78 -1.84 -16.66
CA LEU A 229 -2.51 -2.50 -16.96
C LEU A 229 -1.68 -1.79 -18.04
N GLY A 230 -2.32 -1.02 -18.93
CA GLY A 230 -1.61 -0.20 -19.93
C GLY A 230 -0.62 0.80 -19.31
N TYR A 231 -0.91 1.36 -18.13
CA TYR A 231 0.04 2.23 -17.43
C TYR A 231 1.30 1.48 -16.94
N ILE A 232 1.21 0.17 -16.77
CA ILE A 232 2.33 -0.67 -16.34
C ILE A 232 3.11 -1.17 -17.56
N PHE A 233 2.43 -1.77 -18.54
CA PHE A 233 3.07 -2.50 -19.63
C PHE A 233 3.25 -1.72 -20.92
N GLU A 234 2.43 -0.69 -21.17
CA GLU A 234 2.49 0.13 -22.38
C GLU A 234 3.19 1.47 -22.12
N SER A 235 3.77 1.65 -20.93
CA SER A 235 4.52 2.84 -20.56
C SER A 235 6.00 2.53 -20.27
N PRO A 236 6.87 3.55 -20.24
CA PRO A 236 8.27 3.39 -19.83
C PRO A 236 8.46 3.02 -18.35
N LEU A 237 7.39 2.81 -17.58
CA LEU A 237 7.47 2.57 -16.14
C LEU A 237 8.41 1.40 -15.81
N VAL A 238 8.21 0.22 -16.43
CA VAL A 238 9.05 -0.95 -16.16
C VAL A 238 10.52 -0.69 -16.49
N ALA A 239 10.80 0.02 -17.59
CA ALA A 239 12.16 0.40 -17.96
C ALA A 239 12.78 1.41 -16.97
N SER A 240 11.96 2.30 -16.41
CA SER A 240 12.39 3.32 -15.45
C SER A 240 12.68 2.76 -14.05
N LEU A 241 12.32 1.50 -13.78
CA LEU A 241 12.55 0.84 -12.49
C LEU A 241 13.94 0.20 -12.37
N GLN A 242 14.91 0.53 -13.21
CA GLN A 242 16.27 -0.03 -13.14
C GLN A 242 17.18 0.79 -12.20
N PHE A 243 17.01 0.67 -10.88
CA PHE A 243 17.80 1.45 -9.89
C PHE A 243 18.84 0.63 -9.09
N GLY A 244 19.19 -0.58 -9.54
CA GLY A 244 20.07 -1.49 -8.79
C GLY A 244 19.46 -1.94 -7.45
N ASP A 245 20.26 -2.59 -6.61
CA ASP A 245 19.81 -3.38 -5.45
C ASP A 245 19.17 -2.55 -4.31
N PHE A 246 19.28 -1.21 -4.36
CA PHE A 246 18.85 -0.33 -3.27
C PHE A 246 17.32 -0.33 -3.04
N TYR A 247 16.54 -0.68 -4.06
CA TYR A 247 15.07 -0.64 -4.01
C TYR A 247 14.43 -2.04 -4.08
N ASP A 248 15.20 -3.11 -3.83
CA ASP A 248 14.75 -4.50 -3.93
C ASP A 248 13.47 -4.79 -3.13
N MET A 249 13.36 -4.25 -1.92
CA MET A 249 12.16 -4.43 -1.10
C MET A 249 10.90 -3.79 -1.71
N GLN A 250 11.06 -2.72 -2.48
CA GLN A 250 9.97 -2.08 -3.21
C GLN A 250 9.61 -2.93 -4.43
N TYR A 251 10.59 -3.45 -5.17
CA TYR A 251 10.35 -4.36 -6.30
C TYR A 251 9.66 -5.65 -5.86
N VAL A 252 10.08 -6.25 -4.73
CA VAL A 252 9.42 -7.44 -4.16
C VAL A 252 7.94 -7.16 -3.86
N LYS A 253 7.64 -6.00 -3.27
CA LYS A 253 6.25 -5.60 -3.01
C LYS A 253 5.44 -5.43 -4.30
N MET A 254 6.01 -4.78 -5.31
CA MET A 254 5.38 -4.63 -6.63
C MET A 254 5.13 -5.99 -7.29
N TYR A 255 6.11 -6.90 -7.22
CA TYR A 255 6.00 -8.26 -7.72
C TYR A 255 4.87 -9.04 -7.02
N ASN A 256 4.77 -8.95 -5.69
CA ASN A 256 3.70 -9.63 -4.94
C ASN A 256 2.30 -9.15 -5.35
N VAL A 257 2.13 -7.83 -5.54
CA VAL A 257 0.85 -7.28 -6.03
C VAL A 257 0.56 -7.75 -7.44
N PHE A 258 1.56 -7.73 -8.33
CA PHE A 258 1.42 -8.25 -9.68
C PHE A 258 1.01 -9.72 -9.69
N MET A 259 1.66 -10.56 -8.87
CA MET A 259 1.33 -11.99 -8.80
C MET A 259 -0.09 -12.22 -8.27
N MET A 260 -0.57 -11.42 -7.31
CA MET A 260 -1.96 -11.48 -6.86
C MET A 260 -2.96 -11.11 -7.98
N GLN A 261 -2.66 -10.06 -8.77
CA GLN A 261 -3.50 -9.68 -9.91
C GLN A 261 -3.46 -10.74 -11.03
N LEU A 262 -2.28 -11.30 -11.31
CA LEU A 262 -2.12 -12.35 -12.29
C LEU A 262 -2.90 -13.61 -11.89
N GLN A 263 -2.91 -13.98 -10.60
CA GLN A 263 -3.72 -15.10 -10.11
C GLN A 263 -5.23 -14.84 -10.21
N ALA A 264 -5.68 -13.58 -10.09
CA ALA A 264 -7.08 -13.22 -10.29
C ALA A 264 -7.52 -13.34 -11.76
N ILE A 265 -6.61 -13.05 -12.69
CA ILE A 265 -6.86 -13.14 -14.14
C ILE A 265 -6.66 -14.58 -14.66
N LEU A 266 -5.62 -15.25 -14.18
CA LEU A 266 -5.21 -16.60 -14.57
C LEU A 266 -4.97 -17.45 -13.31
N PRO A 267 -6.02 -18.07 -12.77
CA PRO A 267 -5.93 -18.85 -11.53
C PRO A 267 -4.88 -19.98 -11.60
N PRO A 268 -4.20 -20.29 -10.48
CA PRO A 268 -3.33 -21.45 -10.39
C PRO A 268 -4.07 -22.74 -10.75
N GLY A 269 -3.51 -23.55 -11.66
CA GLY A 269 -4.15 -24.78 -12.15
C GLY A 269 -5.06 -24.60 -13.37
N THR A 270 -5.20 -23.37 -13.89
CA THR A 270 -5.84 -23.14 -15.19
C THR A 270 -5.14 -23.98 -16.27
N ASN A 271 -5.89 -24.77 -17.04
CA ASN A 271 -5.35 -25.45 -18.22
C ASN A 271 -5.08 -24.40 -19.32
N ILE A 272 -3.90 -23.77 -19.26
CA ILE A 272 -3.49 -22.71 -20.18
C ILE A 272 -3.65 -23.14 -21.66
N PRO A 273 -3.26 -24.37 -22.07
CA PRO A 273 -3.57 -24.88 -23.41
C PRO A 273 -5.04 -24.80 -23.82
N ASP A 274 -5.97 -25.22 -22.96
CA ASP A 274 -7.41 -25.20 -23.25
C ASP A 274 -7.99 -23.79 -23.20
N ALA A 275 -7.58 -22.99 -22.21
CA ALA A 275 -7.97 -21.58 -22.09
C ALA A 275 -7.47 -20.77 -23.28
N TYR A 276 -6.29 -21.10 -23.82
CA TYR A 276 -5.75 -20.52 -25.03
C TYR A 276 -6.55 -20.94 -26.27
N ALA A 277 -6.81 -22.23 -26.46
CA ALA A 277 -7.53 -22.76 -27.61
C ALA A 277 -8.96 -22.20 -27.72
N ASN A 278 -9.60 -21.93 -26.58
CA ASN A 278 -10.96 -21.41 -26.49
C ASN A 278 -11.03 -19.90 -26.19
N GLY A 279 -9.88 -19.24 -25.99
CA GLY A 279 -9.78 -17.82 -25.67
C GLY A 279 -10.08 -16.92 -26.86
N SER A 280 -10.40 -15.65 -26.59
CA SER A 280 -10.58 -14.64 -27.62
C SER A 280 -9.27 -14.35 -28.36
N SER A 281 -9.33 -13.63 -29.49
CA SER A 281 -8.13 -13.22 -30.22
C SER A 281 -7.18 -12.36 -29.38
N GLU A 282 -7.71 -11.59 -28.42
CA GLU A 282 -6.91 -10.82 -27.46
C GLU A 282 -6.22 -11.73 -26.43
N ASP A 283 -6.95 -12.69 -25.85
CA ASP A 283 -6.40 -13.65 -24.88
C ASP A 283 -5.27 -14.48 -25.49
N GLN A 284 -5.44 -14.89 -26.76
CA GLN A 284 -4.45 -15.64 -27.52
C GLN A 284 -3.22 -14.81 -27.93
N ALA A 285 -3.37 -13.48 -28.03
CA ALA A 285 -2.25 -12.60 -28.35
C ALA A 285 -1.31 -12.44 -27.16
N HIS A 286 -1.84 -12.32 -25.94
CA HIS A 286 -1.04 -12.11 -24.72
C HIS A 286 -0.01 -13.21 -24.46
N ILE A 287 -0.37 -14.49 -24.66
CA ILE A 287 0.57 -15.61 -24.46
C ILE A 287 1.62 -15.69 -25.56
N ARG A 288 1.30 -15.29 -26.79
CA ARG A 288 2.26 -15.31 -27.92
C ARG A 288 3.33 -14.24 -27.80
N VAL A 289 3.06 -13.11 -27.15
CA VAL A 289 4.01 -11.98 -27.04
C VAL A 289 5.33 -12.43 -26.39
N LEU A 290 5.26 -13.27 -25.35
CA LEU A 290 6.45 -13.77 -24.63
C LEU A 290 7.28 -14.77 -25.45
N GLU A 291 6.69 -15.46 -26.42
CA GLU A 291 7.38 -16.42 -27.29
C GLU A 291 7.58 -15.89 -28.72
N SER A 292 7.16 -14.65 -29.00
CA SER A 292 7.07 -14.08 -30.35
C SER A 292 8.43 -13.80 -30.98
N THR A 293 9.40 -13.34 -30.18
CA THR A 293 10.74 -12.99 -30.63
C THR A 293 11.77 -13.98 -30.09
N ALA A 294 12.88 -14.17 -30.82
CA ALA A 294 14.00 -14.98 -30.34
C ALA A 294 14.60 -14.43 -29.04
N GLU A 295 14.58 -13.11 -28.88
CA GLU A 295 15.04 -12.40 -27.69
C GLU A 295 14.15 -12.67 -26.47
N ASN A 296 12.83 -12.56 -26.60
CA ASN A 296 11.89 -12.86 -25.51
C ASN A 296 11.96 -14.34 -25.11
N ARG A 297 12.14 -15.24 -26.08
CA ARG A 297 12.36 -16.68 -25.80
C ARG A 297 13.65 -16.92 -25.02
N ALA A 298 14.73 -16.22 -25.34
CA ALA A 298 15.99 -16.34 -24.61
C ALA A 298 15.87 -15.78 -23.19
N ALA A 299 15.22 -14.63 -23.02
CA ALA A 299 14.96 -14.03 -21.70
C ALA A 299 14.04 -14.93 -20.84
N LEU A 300 13.01 -15.54 -21.43
CA LEU A 300 12.13 -16.48 -20.75
C LEU A 300 12.88 -17.73 -20.25
N LEU A 301 13.72 -18.32 -21.11
CA LEU A 301 14.55 -19.47 -20.73
C LEU A 301 15.54 -19.11 -19.62
N MET A 302 16.16 -17.94 -19.71
CA MET A 302 17.08 -17.42 -18.71
C MET A 302 16.37 -17.17 -17.36
N GLY A 303 15.17 -16.58 -17.38
CA GLY A 303 14.35 -16.40 -16.17
C GLY A 303 13.95 -17.73 -15.53
N LEU A 304 13.60 -18.74 -16.32
CA LEU A 304 13.35 -20.09 -15.83
C LEU A 304 14.61 -20.74 -15.23
N GLU A 305 15.78 -20.52 -15.81
CA GLU A 305 17.05 -21.00 -15.25
C GLU A 305 17.40 -20.30 -13.93
N TYR A 306 17.13 -18.99 -13.79
CA TYR A 306 17.28 -18.29 -12.51
C TYR A 306 16.31 -18.82 -11.45
N LEU A 307 15.04 -19.04 -11.78
CA LEU A 307 14.07 -19.63 -10.85
C LEU A 307 14.48 -21.03 -10.40
N ILE A 308 14.98 -21.86 -11.33
CA ILE A 308 15.57 -23.16 -11.01
C ILE A 308 16.81 -22.99 -10.11
N GLY A 309 17.70 -22.05 -10.42
CA GLY A 309 18.88 -21.72 -9.61
C GLY A 309 18.52 -21.31 -8.18
N ILE A 310 17.53 -20.42 -8.03
CA ILE A 310 17.01 -19.96 -6.73
C ILE A 310 16.41 -21.12 -5.94
N SER A 311 15.76 -22.09 -6.61
CA SER A 311 15.23 -23.30 -5.96
C SER A 311 16.31 -24.28 -5.46
N TYR A 312 17.59 -24.10 -5.81
CA TYR A 312 18.72 -24.85 -5.22
C TYR A 312 19.25 -24.20 -3.93
N VAL A 313 18.75 -23.01 -3.54
CA VAL A 313 19.15 -22.36 -2.28
C VAL A 313 18.53 -23.12 -1.10
N ASP A 314 19.37 -23.56 -0.16
CA ASP A 314 18.98 -24.27 1.07
C ASP A 314 18.34 -23.32 2.09
N ASP A 315 17.15 -22.81 1.79
CA ASP A 315 16.33 -22.00 2.69
C ASP A 315 14.86 -22.43 2.62
N THR A 316 14.29 -22.83 3.76
CA THR A 316 12.94 -23.41 3.89
C THR A 316 11.81 -22.43 3.57
N GLU A 317 12.06 -21.12 3.58
CA GLU A 317 11.06 -20.10 3.24
C GLU A 317 10.91 -19.88 1.71
N VAL A 318 11.94 -20.20 0.92
CA VAL A 318 11.96 -20.01 -0.54
C VAL A 318 11.07 -21.03 -1.28
N PHE A 319 10.79 -22.18 -0.66
CA PHE A 319 10.11 -23.33 -1.29
C PHE A 319 8.57 -23.29 -1.25
N LYS A 320 7.95 -22.23 -0.73
CA LYS A 320 6.49 -22.15 -0.50
C LYS A 320 5.65 -21.73 -1.73
N VAL A 321 6.23 -21.69 -2.94
CA VAL A 321 5.47 -21.41 -4.17
C VAL A 321 4.81 -22.71 -4.67
N PRO A 322 3.49 -22.76 -4.91
CA PRO A 322 2.80 -24.01 -5.22
C PRO A 322 3.27 -24.61 -6.56
N LEU A 323 3.69 -25.88 -6.51
CA LEU A 323 4.00 -26.72 -7.67
C LEU A 323 2.69 -27.23 -8.30
N ILE A 324 2.48 -26.98 -9.59
CA ILE A 324 1.29 -27.46 -10.32
C ILE A 324 1.53 -28.91 -10.80
N PRO A 325 0.68 -29.90 -10.45
CA PRO A 325 0.74 -31.24 -11.01
C PRO A 325 0.16 -31.28 -12.42
N GLY A 326 0.87 -31.92 -13.35
CA GLY A 326 0.45 -32.04 -14.75
C GLY A 326 -0.59 -33.14 -15.00
N VAL A 327 -1.31 -33.03 -16.13
CA VAL A 327 -2.02 -34.15 -16.76
C VAL A 327 -1.80 -34.12 -18.28
N VAL A 328 -1.66 -35.32 -18.82
CA VAL A 328 -1.38 -35.70 -20.20
C VAL A 328 -2.70 -36.02 -20.89
N ASP A 329 -3.01 -35.44 -22.05
CA ASP A 329 -3.20 -36.17 -23.33
C ASP A 329 -3.74 -35.27 -24.46
N GLY A 330 -3.23 -35.50 -25.68
CA GLY A 330 -3.90 -35.15 -26.94
C GLY A 330 -3.60 -33.77 -27.58
N LEU A 331 -2.55 -33.68 -28.43
CA LEU A 331 -2.45 -32.91 -29.71
C LEU A 331 -0.97 -32.77 -30.12
N GLY A 332 -0.48 -33.72 -30.92
CA GLY A 332 0.92 -34.14 -30.99
C GLY A 332 1.93 -33.32 -31.81
N SER A 333 1.63 -32.12 -32.32
CA SER A 333 2.57 -31.39 -33.19
C SER A 333 3.21 -30.14 -32.55
N GLN A 334 2.44 -29.25 -31.90
CA GLN A 334 2.99 -28.03 -31.26
C GLN A 334 3.54 -28.26 -29.85
N ILE A 335 2.98 -29.23 -29.12
CA ILE A 335 3.49 -29.65 -27.79
C ILE A 335 4.92 -30.21 -27.89
N SER A 336 5.28 -30.82 -29.03
CA SER A 336 6.60 -31.39 -29.26
C SER A 336 7.70 -30.32 -29.33
N GLN A 337 7.43 -29.17 -29.97
CA GLN A 337 8.37 -28.05 -30.06
C GLN A 337 8.57 -27.34 -28.71
N ARG A 338 7.50 -27.13 -27.93
CA ARG A 338 7.62 -26.55 -26.57
C ARG A 338 8.30 -27.53 -25.61
N ARG A 339 8.03 -28.84 -25.71
CA ARG A 339 8.78 -29.88 -24.96
C ARG A 339 10.27 -29.84 -25.28
N GLN A 340 10.66 -29.65 -26.54
CA GLN A 340 12.06 -29.47 -26.93
C GLN A 340 12.67 -28.20 -26.35
N LEU A 341 11.95 -27.07 -26.42
CA LEU A 341 12.42 -25.78 -25.91
C LEU A 341 12.69 -25.82 -24.39
N TYR A 342 11.83 -26.48 -23.62
CA TYR A 342 11.95 -26.58 -22.16
C TYR A 342 12.63 -27.87 -21.67
N ALA A 343 13.13 -28.73 -22.57
CA ALA A 343 13.69 -30.04 -22.21
C ALA A 343 14.85 -29.95 -21.20
N GLY A 344 15.77 -29.00 -21.40
CA GLY A 344 16.91 -28.76 -20.52
C GLY A 344 16.50 -28.32 -19.11
N PRO A 345 15.80 -27.18 -18.96
CA PRO A 345 15.28 -26.71 -17.66
C PRO A 345 14.42 -27.76 -16.95
N MET A 346 13.51 -28.44 -17.66
CA MET A 346 12.64 -29.47 -17.07
C MET A 346 13.41 -30.72 -16.63
N SER A 347 14.53 -31.05 -17.27
CA SER A 347 15.40 -32.14 -16.81
C SER A 347 16.14 -31.78 -15.53
N LYS A 348 16.59 -30.52 -15.38
CA LYS A 348 17.22 -30.00 -14.16
C LYS A 348 16.22 -29.95 -13.00
N LEU A 349 15.00 -29.45 -13.26
CA LEU A 349 13.90 -29.45 -12.29
C LEU A 349 13.52 -30.86 -11.85
N ARG A 350 13.45 -31.83 -12.78
CA ARG A 350 13.19 -33.24 -12.45
C ARG A 350 14.27 -33.83 -11.54
N MET A 351 15.54 -33.53 -11.81
CA MET A 351 16.65 -33.97 -10.96
C MET A 351 16.57 -33.34 -9.57
N LEU A 352 16.27 -32.04 -9.47
CA LEU A 352 16.05 -31.35 -8.20
C LEU A 352 14.92 -32.00 -7.39
N MET A 353 13.76 -32.28 -8.02
CA MET A 353 12.63 -32.94 -7.37
C MET A 353 13.00 -34.34 -6.84
N ILE A 354 13.82 -35.09 -7.57
CA ILE A 354 14.28 -36.42 -7.14
C ILE A 354 15.30 -36.29 -6.00
N CYS A 355 16.25 -35.36 -6.09
CA CYS A 355 17.30 -35.18 -5.08
C CYS A 355 16.79 -34.59 -3.76
N ARG A 356 15.68 -33.83 -3.80
CA ARG A 356 15.11 -33.12 -2.65
C ARG A 356 13.71 -33.63 -2.27
N MET A 357 13.31 -34.78 -2.81
CA MET A 357 12.05 -35.41 -2.46
C MET A 357 12.03 -35.67 -0.96
N ALA A 358 11.11 -35.01 -0.23
CA ALA A 358 10.96 -35.22 1.20
C ALA A 358 10.63 -36.69 1.49
N LYS A 359 11.03 -37.22 2.64
CA LYS A 359 10.80 -38.63 2.96
C LYS A 359 9.27 -38.90 2.97
N PRO A 360 8.76 -39.90 2.22
CA PRO A 360 7.34 -40.25 2.27
C PRO A 360 6.96 -40.76 3.68
N GLU A 361 5.66 -40.70 4.01
CA GLU A 361 5.13 -41.08 5.34
C GLU A 361 5.67 -42.44 5.81
N GLU A 362 6.35 -42.46 6.97
CA GLU A 362 6.71 -43.70 7.65
C GLU A 362 5.51 -44.18 8.48
N VAL A 363 4.98 -45.36 8.12
CA VAL A 363 3.94 -46.05 8.90
C VAL A 363 4.62 -47.00 9.86
N LEU A 364 4.51 -46.72 11.15
CA LEU A 364 5.01 -47.60 12.20
C LEU A 364 3.87 -48.52 12.66
N ILE A 365 4.22 -49.78 12.93
CA ILE A 365 3.32 -50.75 13.53
C ILE A 365 3.66 -50.78 15.02
N VAL A 366 2.74 -50.32 15.86
CA VAL A 366 2.95 -50.14 17.30
C VAL A 366 1.84 -50.84 18.08
N GLU A 367 2.17 -51.39 19.24
CA GLU A 367 1.20 -52.01 20.15
C GLU A 367 0.63 -50.96 21.09
N ASP A 368 -0.70 -50.81 21.13
CA ASP A 368 -1.38 -49.85 21.99
C ASP A 368 -1.43 -50.31 23.46
N GLU A 369 -1.84 -49.42 24.37
CA GLU A 369 -1.91 -49.70 25.82
C GLU A 369 -2.89 -50.82 26.19
N ASN A 370 -3.72 -51.27 25.24
CA ASN A 370 -4.66 -52.39 25.41
C ASN A 370 -4.12 -53.70 24.79
N GLY A 371 -2.88 -53.71 24.29
CA GLY A 371 -2.23 -54.86 23.67
C GLY A 371 -2.62 -55.12 22.21
N ASN A 372 -3.24 -54.16 21.53
CA ASN A 372 -3.61 -54.30 20.11
C ASN A 372 -2.55 -53.70 19.21
N ILE A 373 -2.23 -54.39 18.12
CA ILE A 373 -1.31 -53.88 17.10
C ILE A 373 -2.05 -52.90 16.19
N VAL A 374 -1.62 -51.63 16.20
CA VAL A 374 -2.19 -50.53 15.40
C VAL A 374 -1.14 -49.91 14.47
N ARG A 375 -1.60 -49.37 13.34
CA ARG A 375 -0.76 -48.61 12.41
C ARG A 375 -0.81 -47.15 12.80
N GLU A 376 0.33 -46.57 13.16
CA GLU A 376 0.43 -45.16 13.53
C GLU A 376 1.26 -44.41 12.48
N THR A 377 0.70 -43.30 11.98
CA THR A 377 1.34 -42.44 10.97
C THR A 377 1.92 -41.22 11.68
N MET A 378 3.24 -41.02 11.62
CA MET A 378 3.84 -39.82 12.19
C MET A 378 3.47 -38.60 11.35
N LYS A 379 2.62 -37.71 11.88
CA LYS A 379 2.25 -36.44 11.23
C LYS A 379 3.30 -35.38 11.51
N ASP A 380 4.32 -35.30 10.66
CA ASP A 380 5.16 -34.11 10.61
C ASP A 380 4.46 -33.06 9.71
N ASN A 381 3.71 -32.14 10.33
CA ASN A 381 2.79 -31.21 9.64
C ASN A 381 3.49 -30.25 8.67
N ASP A 382 4.77 -29.95 8.88
CA ASP A 382 5.51 -29.01 8.03
C ASP A 382 5.98 -29.65 6.71
N VAL A 383 6.13 -30.97 6.67
CA VAL A 383 6.51 -31.72 5.45
C VAL A 383 5.29 -32.05 4.58
N LEU A 384 4.12 -32.22 5.20
CA LEU A 384 2.86 -32.59 4.55
C LEU A 384 2.34 -31.55 3.55
N VAL A 385 2.70 -30.27 3.70
CA VAL A 385 2.30 -29.20 2.78
C VAL A 385 3.09 -29.22 1.46
N GLN A 386 4.28 -29.83 1.44
CA GLN A 386 5.11 -29.91 0.23
C GLN A 386 4.66 -31.00 -0.76
N TYR A 387 3.79 -31.91 -0.31
CA TYR A 387 3.37 -33.09 -1.08
C TYR A 387 1.97 -32.98 -1.71
N LYS A 388 1.13 -32.03 -1.25
CA LYS A 388 -0.22 -31.78 -1.78
C LYS A 388 -0.20 -30.60 -2.74
#